data_AF-A0A0G1N4G9-F1
#
_entry.id   AF-A0A0G1N4G9-F1
#
_cell.length_a   1.000
_cell.length_b   1.000
_cell.length_c   1.000
_cell.angle_alpha   90.00
_cell.angle_beta   90.00
_cell.angle_gamma   90.00
#
_symmetry.space_group_name_H-M   'P 1'
#
loop_
_entity.id
_entity.type
_entity.pdbx_description
1 polymer ?
#
loop_
_entity_poly.entity_id
_entity_poly.type
_entity_poly.pdbx_seq_one_letter_code
_entity_poly.pdbx_strand_id
1 'polypeptide(L)'
;YSAGITATATTTVAIARATDATGWVRVNFGSIPGGSPLVGLPLDPVNDATYFYAYGHDTLKYELTANLESERYASSGTDDREGTDGGNNATIYEVGNKLTI
;
A
#
# COMPACT_ATOMS: atom_id res chain seq x y z
N TYR A 1 -15.98 28.25 -6.27
CA TYR A 1 -16.03 27.73 -4.89
C TYR A 1 -15.09 26.54 -4.83
N SER A 2 -13.85 26.79 -4.42
CA SER A 2 -12.83 25.76 -4.22
C SER A 2 -13.13 24.99 -2.95
N ALA A 3 -13.56 23.73 -3.06
CA ALA A 3 -13.48 22.79 -1.95
C ALA A 3 -12.18 22.01 -2.14
N GLY A 4 -11.09 22.55 -1.58
CA GLY A 4 -9.92 21.73 -1.30
C GLY A 4 -10.36 20.67 -0.30
N ILE A 5 -10.55 19.44 -0.77
CA ILE A 5 -10.70 18.31 0.13
C ILE A 5 -9.33 18.13 0.77
N THR A 6 -9.14 18.73 1.95
CA THR A 6 -8.09 18.29 2.85
C THR A 6 -8.55 16.94 3.38
N ALA A 7 -8.18 15.87 2.66
CA ALA A 7 -8.28 14.52 3.21
C ALA A 7 -7.27 14.45 4.36
N THR A 8 -7.74 14.57 5.60
CA THR A 8 -6.94 14.15 6.75
C THR A 8 -6.77 12.65 6.60
N ALA A 9 -5.62 12.21 6.09
CA ALA A 9 -5.22 10.82 6.10
C ALA A 9 -4.95 10.44 7.57
N THR A 10 -6.00 9.99 8.27
CA THR A 10 -5.79 9.31 9.55
C THR A 10 -5.14 7.98 9.21
N THR A 11 -3.83 7.87 9.43
CA THR A 11 -3.11 6.61 9.33
C THR A 11 -3.54 5.72 10.49
N THR A 12 -4.67 5.03 10.33
CA THR A 12 -5.04 3.95 11.24
C THR A 12 -4.34 2.69 10.77
N VAL A 13 -3.54 2.09 11.64
CA VAL A 13 -3.00 0.75 11.44
C VAL A 13 -4.18 -0.19 11.17
N ALA A 14 -4.23 -0.74 9.95
CA ALA A 14 -5.29 -1.64 9.57
C ALA A 14 -4.96 -3.04 10.08
N ILE A 15 -5.78 -3.57 10.98
CA ILE A 15 -5.63 -4.94 11.52
C ILE A 15 -6.48 -5.96 10.75
N ALA A 16 -7.38 -5.49 9.87
CA ALA A 16 -8.28 -6.34 9.12
C ALA A 16 -7.56 -7.02 7.94
N ARG A 17 -7.53 -8.35 7.96
CA ARG A 17 -6.90 -9.19 6.94
C ARG A 17 -7.90 -9.74 5.91
N ALA A 18 -9.10 -9.20 5.87
CA ALA A 18 -10.18 -9.68 5.02
C ALA A 18 -9.87 -9.46 3.53
N THR A 19 -10.30 -10.39 2.69
CA THR A 19 -10.06 -10.41 1.23
C THR A 19 -11.32 -10.06 0.42
N ASP A 20 -12.37 -9.61 1.10
CA ASP A 20 -13.71 -9.32 0.56
C ASP A 20 -13.98 -7.81 0.39
N ALA A 21 -12.92 -7.02 0.20
CA ALA A 21 -12.90 -5.56 0.18
C ALA A 21 -13.16 -4.86 1.53
N THR A 22 -13.30 -5.59 2.64
CA THR A 22 -13.41 -5.00 3.99
C THR A 22 -12.07 -4.89 4.75
N GLY A 23 -10.99 -5.42 4.16
CA GLY A 23 -9.63 -5.28 4.67
C GLY A 23 -8.96 -3.96 4.27
N TRP A 24 -7.63 -3.89 4.43
CA TRP A 24 -6.85 -2.71 4.06
C TRP A 24 -6.72 -2.50 2.54
N VAL A 25 -6.93 -3.56 1.75
CA VAL A 25 -7.09 -3.49 0.30
C VAL A 25 -8.58 -3.51 -0.05
N ARG A 26 -9.06 -2.47 -0.75
CA ARG A 26 -10.49 -2.33 -1.13
C ARG A 26 -10.84 -3.10 -2.41
N VAL A 27 -10.36 -4.34 -2.52
CA VAL A 27 -10.62 -5.25 -3.65
C VAL A 27 -11.25 -6.52 -3.11
N ASN A 28 -12.36 -6.95 -3.73
CA ASN A 28 -13.01 -8.21 -3.39
C ASN A 28 -12.39 -9.34 -4.21
N PHE A 29 -11.39 -10.02 -3.65
CA PHE A 29 -10.72 -11.15 -4.28
C PHE A 29 -11.63 -12.38 -4.38
N GLY A 30 -12.68 -12.48 -3.56
CA GLY A 30 -13.70 -13.53 -3.68
C GLY A 30 -14.51 -13.48 -4.98
N SER A 31 -14.49 -12.34 -5.68
CA SER A 31 -15.13 -12.19 -7.00
C SER A 31 -14.35 -12.85 -8.14
N ILE A 32 -13.10 -13.27 -7.90
CA ILE A 32 -12.30 -13.99 -8.89
C ILE A 32 -12.92 -15.37 -9.12
N PRO A 33 -13.11 -15.82 -10.38
CA PRO A 33 -13.58 -17.17 -10.65
C PRO A 33 -12.69 -18.22 -9.96
N GLY A 34 -13.29 -19.04 -9.11
CA GLY A 34 -12.56 -19.98 -8.23
C GLY A 34 -12.38 -19.49 -6.79
N GLY A 35 -12.84 -18.29 -6.46
CA GLY A 35 -12.76 -17.68 -5.14
C GLY A 35 -11.46 -16.91 -4.91
N SER A 36 -11.27 -16.45 -3.67
CA SER A 36 -10.07 -15.70 -3.29
C SER A 36 -8.82 -16.59 -3.38
N PRO A 37 -7.77 -16.18 -4.13
CA PRO A 37 -6.48 -16.88 -4.13
C PRO A 37 -5.70 -16.66 -2.83
N LEU A 38 -6.10 -15.68 -2.02
CA LEU A 38 -5.48 -15.34 -0.75
C LEU A 38 -6.34 -15.85 0.41
N VAL A 39 -5.71 -16.49 1.39
CA VAL A 39 -6.35 -16.86 2.67
C VAL A 39 -6.60 -15.65 3.57
N GLY A 40 -5.90 -14.55 3.33
CA GLY A 40 -5.99 -13.30 4.06
C GLY A 40 -4.95 -12.31 3.54
N LEU A 41 -5.22 -11.01 3.65
CA LEU A 41 -4.23 -9.99 3.33
C LEU A 41 -3.05 -10.08 4.31
N PRO A 42 -1.81 -9.88 3.86
CA PRO A 42 -0.67 -9.81 4.75
C PRO A 42 -0.77 -8.56 5.63
N LEU A 43 -0.15 -8.62 6.80
CA LEU A 43 0.15 -7.45 7.61
C LEU A 43 1.66 -7.31 7.65
N ASP A 44 2.12 -6.07 7.78
CA ASP A 44 3.50 -5.81 8.13
C ASP A 44 3.81 -6.48 9.50
N PRO A 45 5.00 -7.06 9.73
CA PRO A 45 5.31 -7.66 11.03
C PRO A 45 5.32 -6.68 12.21
N VAL A 46 5.74 -5.43 11.97
CA VAL A 46 5.78 -4.37 12.99
C VAL A 46 4.41 -3.71 13.10
N ASN A 47 3.78 -3.40 11.96
CA ASN A 47 2.41 -2.87 11.86
C ASN A 47 2.12 -1.70 12.81
N ASP A 48 2.91 -0.64 12.71
CA ASP A 48 2.75 0.59 13.49
C ASP A 48 2.51 1.82 12.58
N ALA A 49 2.63 3.03 13.13
CA ALA A 49 2.39 4.26 12.36
C ALA A 49 3.49 4.56 11.31
N THR A 50 4.62 3.88 11.38
CA THR A 50 5.79 4.04 10.50
C THR A 50 5.93 2.88 9.51
N TYR A 51 5.66 1.66 9.99
CA TYR A 51 5.84 0.40 9.26
C TYR A 51 4.50 -0.29 9.11
N PHE A 52 3.89 -0.12 7.94
CA PHE A 52 2.60 -0.70 7.57
C PHE A 52 2.50 -0.85 6.06
N TYR A 53 1.59 -1.71 5.61
CA TYR A 53 1.20 -1.74 4.21
C TYR A 53 0.03 -0.79 3.96
N ALA A 54 0.13 0.01 2.91
CA ALA A 54 -0.93 0.92 2.49
C ALA A 54 -1.41 0.60 1.08
N TYR A 55 -2.65 0.99 0.79
CA TYR A 55 -3.29 0.83 -0.51
C TYR A 55 -4.03 2.10 -0.90
N GLY A 56 -3.69 2.64 -2.07
CA GLY A 56 -4.37 3.74 -2.74
C GLY A 56 -4.95 3.28 -4.07
N HIS A 57 -6.10 3.82 -4.48
CA HIS A 57 -6.65 3.55 -5.81
C HIS A 57 -7.52 4.69 -6.35
N ASP A 58 -7.65 4.73 -7.67
CA ASP A 58 -8.70 5.45 -8.40
C ASP A 58 -9.61 4.45 -9.15
N THR A 59 -10.30 4.88 -10.21
CA THR A 59 -11.25 4.03 -10.94
C THR A 59 -10.63 2.77 -11.52
N LEU A 60 -9.41 2.87 -12.09
CA LEU A 60 -8.74 1.75 -12.77
C LEU A 60 -7.28 1.60 -12.36
N LYS A 61 -6.78 2.53 -11.55
CA LYS A 61 -5.40 2.56 -11.09
C LYS A 61 -5.31 2.28 -9.61
N TYR A 62 -4.18 1.72 -9.21
CA TYR A 62 -3.87 1.44 -7.83
C TYR A 62 -2.38 1.54 -7.55
N GLU A 63 -2.10 1.68 -6.27
CA GLU A 63 -0.79 1.72 -5.66
C GLU A 63 -0.84 0.95 -4.34
N LEU A 64 0.19 0.16 -4.08
CA LEU A 64 0.50 -0.43 -2.80
C LEU A 64 1.81 0.18 -2.34
N THR A 65 1.88 0.57 -1.07
CA THR A 65 3.09 1.16 -0.50
C THR A 65 3.53 0.50 0.79
N ALA A 66 4.84 0.52 1.03
CA ALA A 66 5.47 0.02 2.25
C ALA A 66 6.76 0.81 2.55
N ASN A 67 7.01 1.11 3.82
CA ASN A 67 8.31 1.62 4.27
C ASN A 67 9.22 0.44 4.60
N LEU A 68 10.32 0.25 3.86
CA LEU A 68 11.15 -0.94 3.99
C LEU A 68 12.14 -0.79 5.16
N GLU A 69 12.13 -1.73 6.10
CA GLU A 69 13.02 -1.66 7.27
C GLU A 69 14.48 -2.05 6.97
N SER A 70 14.74 -2.61 5.79
CA SER A 70 16.07 -3.08 5.42
C SER A 70 16.93 -1.94 4.89
N GLU A 71 18.04 -1.63 5.58
CA GLU A 71 19.05 -0.68 5.08
C GLU A 71 19.59 -1.03 3.66
N ARG A 72 19.52 -2.31 3.26
CA ARG A 72 19.91 -2.74 1.92
C ARG A 72 18.92 -2.26 0.85
N TYR A 73 17.62 -2.34 1.13
CA TYR A 73 16.54 -2.06 0.18
C TYR A 73 15.92 -0.68 0.35
N ALA A 74 16.19 0.00 1.46
CA ALA A 74 15.80 1.37 1.69
C ALA A 74 16.48 2.34 0.73
N SER A 75 15.97 3.57 0.67
CA SER A 75 16.54 4.68 -0.07
C SER A 75 18.06 4.82 0.12
N SER A 76 18.81 4.93 -0.97
CA SER A 76 20.28 4.98 -0.97
C SER A 76 20.99 3.70 -0.47
N GLY A 77 20.26 2.61 -0.26
CA GLY A 77 20.80 1.30 0.06
C GLY A 77 21.56 0.64 -1.10
N THR A 78 22.27 -0.44 -0.83
CA THR A 78 23.06 -1.17 -1.86
C THR A 78 22.21 -1.86 -2.93
N ASP A 79 20.91 -2.02 -2.67
CA ASP A 79 19.91 -2.60 -3.57
C ASP A 79 18.62 -1.79 -3.44
N ASP A 80 18.75 -0.45 -3.48
CA ASP A 80 17.69 0.52 -3.26
C ASP A 80 16.42 0.20 -4.07
N ARG A 81 15.31 -0.07 -3.36
CA ARG A 81 13.99 -0.34 -3.93
C ARG A 81 13.03 0.83 -3.80
N GLU A 82 13.18 1.66 -2.77
CA GLU A 82 12.31 2.83 -2.55
C GLU A 82 12.66 3.98 -3.49
N GLY A 83 13.95 4.21 -3.74
CA GLY A 83 14.41 5.28 -4.62
C GLY A 83 14.35 4.95 -6.11
N THR A 84 14.07 3.70 -6.49
CA THR A 84 14.19 3.22 -7.88
C THR A 84 12.94 2.54 -8.45
N ASP A 85 11.83 2.52 -7.72
CA ASP A 85 10.56 1.94 -8.18
C ASP A 85 9.79 2.80 -9.20
N GLY A 86 10.18 4.07 -9.36
CA GLY A 86 9.59 5.01 -10.30
C GLY A 86 8.39 5.79 -9.77
N GLY A 87 8.12 5.73 -8.46
CA GLY A 87 7.08 6.51 -7.79
C GLY A 87 7.54 7.90 -7.37
N ASN A 88 6.77 8.52 -6.47
CA ASN A 88 6.94 9.92 -6.09
C ASN A 88 7.52 10.13 -4.69
N ASN A 89 7.74 9.08 -3.90
CA ASN A 89 8.35 9.17 -2.59
C ASN A 89 9.62 8.32 -2.50
N ALA A 90 10.77 8.97 -2.52
CA ALA A 90 12.08 8.30 -2.52
C ALA A 90 12.40 7.47 -1.27
N THR A 91 11.56 7.49 -0.22
CA THR A 91 11.75 6.74 1.03
C THR A 91 10.59 5.79 1.33
N ILE A 92 9.76 5.49 0.34
CA ILE A 92 8.65 4.54 0.46
C ILE A 92 8.67 3.69 -0.79
N TYR A 93 8.59 2.37 -0.63
CA TYR A 93 8.44 1.48 -1.76
C TYR A 93 7.02 1.54 -2.31
N GLU A 94 6.89 1.73 -3.61
CA GLU A 94 5.65 1.97 -4.34
C GLU A 94 5.49 0.97 -5.49
N VAL A 95 4.36 0.26 -5.54
CA VAL A 95 4.07 -0.67 -6.64
C VAL A 95 2.63 -0.60 -7.09
N GLY A 96 2.41 -0.66 -8.39
CA GLY A 96 1.08 -0.52 -8.97
C GLY A 96 1.14 -0.12 -10.43
N ASN A 97 0.00 0.36 -10.94
CA ASN A 97 -0.10 0.90 -12.31
C ASN A 97 -0.29 2.43 -12.32
N LYS A 98 -0.15 3.07 -11.16
CA LYS A 98 0.02 4.52 -10.92
C LYS A 98 0.69 4.67 -9.56
N LEU A 99 1.86 5.33 -9.53
CA LEU A 99 2.75 5.43 -8.38
C LEU A 99 2.79 6.86 -7.80
N THR A 100 1.62 7.50 -7.75
CA THR A 100 1.49 8.88 -7.27
C THR A 100 0.15 9.09 -6.54
N ILE A 101 -0.39 8.06 -5.90
CA ILE A 101 -1.76 8.08 -5.33
C ILE A 101 -1.77 8.69 -3.93
#